data_AF-A0A5D3YM51-F1
#
_entry.id   AF-A0A5D3YM51-F1
#
_cell.length_a   1.000
_cell.length_b   1.000
_cell.length_c   1.000
_cell.angle_alpha   90.00
_cell.angle_beta   90.00
_cell.angle_gamma   90.00
#
_symmetry.space_group_name_H-M   'P 1'
#
loop_
_entity.id
_entity.type
_entity.pdbx_description
1 polymer ?
#
loop_
_entity_poly.entity_id
_entity_poly.type
_entity_poly.pdbx_seq_one_letter_code
_entity_poly.pdbx_strand_id
1 'polypeptide(L)'
;MTDHNVTQDDLNNLIEDVTYLQDEAEAMQYVIDSVPYDKSPPEGRSIAEMLLIIDHAQISYYRPLIEEAVDSNDPVNLDNVTHFRDSFEYNEDEDLDIQKVLRKLAKHRAGLANTIDNIPLIDWETVVYRNNQEVTLFNFVREMIRFERTTLNDIADQIMVLKKDQQHKREIQNRREQRENQHHPQNS
;
A
#
# COMPACT_ATOMS: atom_id res chain seq x y z
N MET A 1 -21.36 18.07 -13.42
CA MET A 1 -20.38 17.86 -12.34
C MET A 1 -20.92 18.62 -11.15
N THR A 2 -20.93 18.02 -9.97
CA THR A 2 -21.40 18.71 -8.76
C THR A 2 -20.27 19.65 -8.34
N ASP A 3 -20.56 20.96 -8.29
CA ASP A 3 -19.70 22.02 -7.74
C ASP A 3 -19.44 21.76 -6.24
N HIS A 4 -18.61 20.78 -5.91
CA HIS A 4 -18.12 20.59 -4.56
C HIS A 4 -16.77 21.28 -4.45
N ASN A 5 -16.77 22.48 -3.89
CA ASN A 5 -15.54 23.17 -3.55
C ASN A 5 -14.83 22.39 -2.43
N VAL A 6 -13.51 22.24 -2.55
CA VAL A 6 -12.74 21.54 -1.53
C VAL A 6 -12.78 22.35 -0.24
N THR A 7 -13.16 21.70 0.87
CA THR A 7 -13.25 22.34 2.18
C THR A 7 -12.07 21.96 3.08
N GLN A 8 -11.84 22.73 4.15
CA GLN A 8 -10.84 22.35 5.16
C GLN A 8 -11.17 20.99 5.81
N ASP A 9 -12.45 20.67 6.00
CA ASP A 9 -12.86 19.37 6.54
C ASP A 9 -12.52 18.22 5.57
N ASP A 10 -12.65 18.45 4.26
CA ASP A 10 -12.19 17.48 3.25
C ASP A 10 -10.69 17.22 3.35
N LEU A 11 -9.88 18.27 3.57
CA LEU A 11 -8.43 18.13 3.76
C LEU A 11 -8.08 17.43 5.08
N ASN A 12 -8.78 17.75 6.17
CA ASN A 12 -8.58 17.08 7.45
C ASN A 12 -8.86 15.57 7.32
N ASN A 13 -9.95 15.19 6.65
CA ASN A 13 -10.26 13.78 6.36
C ASN A 13 -9.17 13.12 5.49
N LEU A 14 -8.61 13.85 4.52
CA LEU A 14 -7.53 13.35 3.67
C LEU A 14 -6.25 13.09 4.49
N ILE A 15 -5.91 13.98 5.42
CA ILE A 15 -4.79 13.82 6.35
C ILE A 15 -5.03 12.63 7.29
N GLU A 16 -6.25 12.48 7.82
CA GLU A 16 -6.63 11.32 8.64
C GLU A 16 -6.49 10.01 7.87
N ASP A 17 -6.96 9.95 6.62
CA ASP A 17 -6.81 8.77 5.77
C ASP A 17 -5.32 8.44 5.50
N VAL A 18 -4.46 9.44 5.27
CA VAL A 18 -3.01 9.22 5.08
C VAL A 18 -2.33 8.76 6.37
N THR A 19 -2.72 9.34 7.51
CA THR A 19 -2.20 8.96 8.83
C THR A 19 -2.59 7.52 9.15
N TYR A 20 -3.81 7.12 8.81
CA TYR A 20 -4.24 5.73 8.94
C TYR A 20 -3.38 4.78 8.08
N LEU A 21 -3.03 5.15 6.85
CA LEU A 21 -2.10 4.35 6.02
C LEU A 21 -0.70 4.25 6.63
N GLN A 22 -0.23 5.29 7.32
CA GLN A 22 1.02 5.24 8.08
C GLN A 22 0.93 4.19 9.19
N ASP A 23 -0.11 4.25 10.01
CA ASP A 23 -0.32 3.35 11.15
C ASP A 23 -0.41 1.89 10.68
N GLU A 24 -1.10 1.62 9.57
CA GLU A 24 -1.17 0.28 8.96
C GLU A 24 0.23 -0.22 8.54
N ALA A 25 1.03 0.62 7.88
CA ALA A 25 2.41 0.29 7.50
C ALA A 25 3.30 0.02 8.73
N GLU A 26 3.10 0.74 9.83
CA GLU A 26 3.78 0.49 11.10
C GLU A 26 3.32 -0.82 11.76
N ALA A 27 2.02 -1.08 11.78
CA ALA A 27 1.43 -2.30 12.34
C ALA A 27 1.90 -3.56 11.59
N MET A 28 2.00 -3.49 10.25
CA MET A 28 2.46 -4.60 9.42
C MET A 28 3.89 -5.06 9.76
N GLN A 29 4.77 -4.15 10.20
CA GLN A 29 6.15 -4.49 10.59
C GLN A 29 6.21 -5.56 11.70
N TYR A 30 5.21 -5.58 12.59
CA TYR A 30 5.16 -6.55 13.69
C TYR A 30 4.73 -7.95 13.26
N VAL A 31 4.12 -8.09 12.07
CA VAL A 31 3.51 -9.35 11.63
C VAL A 31 4.13 -9.92 10.38
N ILE A 32 4.82 -9.10 9.57
CA ILE A 32 5.29 -9.49 8.24
C ILE A 32 6.30 -10.64 8.28
N ASP A 33 7.22 -10.65 9.26
CA ASP A 33 8.26 -11.69 9.38
C ASP A 33 7.69 -13.06 9.82
N SER A 34 6.42 -13.12 10.22
CA SER A 34 5.76 -14.38 10.59
C SER A 34 5.15 -15.12 9.39
N VAL A 35 5.14 -14.52 8.20
CA VAL A 35 4.54 -15.07 7.00
C VAL A 35 5.52 -15.09 5.82
N PRO A 36 5.35 -16.01 4.85
CA PRO A 36 6.17 -16.01 3.63
C PRO A 36 5.69 -14.88 2.69
N TYR A 37 6.16 -13.65 2.94
CA TYR A 37 5.73 -12.44 2.25
C TYR A 37 6.15 -12.38 0.77
N ASP A 38 7.16 -13.15 0.41
CA ASP A 38 7.73 -13.31 -0.94
C ASP A 38 6.91 -14.25 -1.83
N LYS A 39 6.00 -15.05 -1.25
CA LYS A 39 5.26 -16.07 -2.02
C LYS A 39 3.95 -15.53 -2.56
N SER A 40 3.81 -15.61 -3.89
CA SER A 40 2.57 -15.33 -4.59
C SER A 40 1.53 -16.45 -4.38
N PRO A 41 0.25 -16.11 -4.10
CA PRO A 41 -0.85 -17.07 -4.14
C PRO A 41 -1.18 -17.43 -5.59
N PRO A 42 -1.92 -18.54 -5.85
CA PRO A 42 -2.16 -19.04 -7.21
C PRO A 42 -2.78 -18.05 -8.20
N GLU A 43 -3.56 -17.07 -7.73
CA GLU A 43 -4.20 -16.05 -8.57
C GLU A 43 -3.94 -14.62 -8.05
N GLY A 44 -2.77 -14.37 -7.47
CA GLY A 44 -2.49 -13.03 -6.94
C GLY A 44 -1.01 -12.72 -6.80
N ARG A 45 -0.78 -11.52 -6.28
CA ARG A 45 0.57 -10.97 -6.04
C ARG A 45 1.10 -11.43 -4.70
N SER A 46 2.42 -11.49 -4.56
CA SER A 46 3.04 -11.64 -3.24
C SER A 46 2.82 -10.38 -2.40
N ILE A 47 2.94 -10.49 -1.08
CA ILE A 47 2.87 -9.32 -0.19
C ILE A 47 4.02 -8.36 -0.53
N ALA A 48 5.21 -8.89 -0.83
CA ALA A 48 6.36 -8.12 -1.28
C ALA A 48 6.05 -7.30 -2.54
N GLU A 49 5.48 -7.93 -3.58
CA GLU A 49 5.11 -7.24 -4.82
C GLU A 49 4.09 -6.13 -4.55
N MET A 50 3.08 -6.38 -3.71
CA MET A 50 2.06 -5.39 -3.36
C MET A 50 2.64 -4.19 -2.58
N LEU A 51 3.60 -4.42 -1.68
CA LEU A 51 4.27 -3.33 -0.97
C LEU A 51 5.20 -2.53 -1.90
N LEU A 52 5.89 -3.22 -2.81
CA LEU A 52 6.76 -2.58 -3.79
C LEU A 52 6.02 -1.73 -4.80
N ILE A 53 4.85 -2.18 -5.29
CA ILE A 53 4.06 -1.36 -6.22
C ILE A 53 3.53 -0.10 -5.55
N ILE A 54 3.23 -0.12 -4.25
CA ILE A 54 2.86 1.09 -3.50
C ILE A 54 4.05 2.07 -3.44
N ASP A 55 5.23 1.59 -3.07
CA ASP A 55 6.44 2.44 -2.99
C ASP A 55 6.80 3.01 -4.36
N HIS A 56 6.74 2.19 -5.41
CA HIS A 56 6.96 2.61 -6.79
C HIS A 56 5.95 3.66 -7.24
N ALA A 57 4.66 3.44 -6.99
CA ALA A 57 3.61 4.38 -7.36
C ALA A 57 3.80 5.73 -6.69
N GLN A 58 4.18 5.74 -5.40
CA GLN A 58 4.44 6.98 -4.67
C GLN A 58 5.58 7.76 -5.30
N ILE A 59 6.71 7.12 -5.62
CA ILE A 59 7.94 7.78 -6.05
C ILE A 59 7.90 8.16 -7.51
N SER A 60 7.42 7.26 -8.37
CA SER A 60 7.52 7.41 -9.83
C SER A 60 6.36 8.20 -10.44
N TYR A 61 5.23 8.29 -9.74
CA TYR A 61 3.99 8.81 -10.30
C TYR A 61 3.34 9.85 -9.39
N TYR A 62 2.82 9.45 -8.22
CA TYR A 62 1.97 10.35 -7.45
C TYR A 62 2.72 11.55 -6.88
N ARG A 63 3.87 11.36 -6.23
CA ARG A 63 4.61 12.48 -5.63
C ARG A 63 5.08 13.49 -6.67
N PRO A 64 5.76 13.10 -7.76
CA PRO A 64 6.16 14.06 -8.79
C PRO A 64 4.98 14.84 -9.37
N LEU A 65 3.84 14.19 -9.60
CA LEU A 65 2.65 14.82 -10.16
C LEU A 65 1.96 15.78 -9.18
N ILE A 66 1.96 15.47 -7.87
CA ILE A 66 1.47 16.38 -6.83
C ILE A 66 2.38 17.61 -6.75
N GLU A 67 3.69 17.41 -6.72
CA GLU A 67 4.67 18.51 -6.70
C GLU A 67 4.54 19.39 -7.95
N GLU A 68 4.44 18.78 -9.15
CA GLU A 68 4.25 19.51 -10.41
C GLU A 68 2.93 20.30 -10.44
N ALA A 69 1.83 19.71 -9.95
CA ALA A 69 0.53 20.38 -9.92
C ALA A 69 0.49 21.58 -8.95
N VAL A 70 1.34 21.60 -7.93
CA VAL A 70 1.43 22.70 -6.95
C VAL A 70 2.43 23.76 -7.40
N ASP A 71 3.55 23.36 -8.00
CA ASP A 71 4.65 24.27 -8.36
C ASP A 71 4.49 24.91 -9.75
N SER A 72 3.69 24.31 -10.64
CA SER A 72 3.51 24.76 -12.03
C SER A 72 2.25 25.61 -12.21
N ASN A 73 2.33 26.61 -13.10
CA ASN A 73 1.15 27.33 -13.59
C ASN A 73 0.47 26.60 -14.77
N ASP A 74 1.17 25.63 -15.38
CA ASP A 74 0.64 24.86 -16.50
C ASP A 74 -0.14 23.64 -15.99
N PRO A 75 -1.31 23.32 -16.59
CA PRO A 75 -2.06 22.15 -16.19
C PRO A 75 -1.28 20.86 -16.42
N VAL A 76 -1.23 20.00 -15.39
CA VAL A 76 -0.61 18.68 -15.49
C VAL A 76 -1.49 17.77 -16.33
N ASN A 77 -0.92 17.14 -17.36
CA ASN A 77 -1.62 16.15 -18.17
C ASN A 77 -1.03 14.75 -17.92
N LEU A 78 -1.83 13.90 -17.27
CA LEU A 78 -1.47 12.54 -16.90
C LEU A 78 -1.19 11.65 -18.11
N ASP A 79 -1.74 11.97 -19.28
CA ASP A 79 -1.54 11.19 -20.50
C ASP A 79 -0.10 11.32 -21.05
N ASN A 80 0.65 12.34 -20.61
CA ASN A 80 2.05 12.55 -20.97
C ASN A 80 3.03 11.81 -20.04
N VAL A 81 2.53 11.17 -18.99
CA VAL A 81 3.35 10.51 -17.97
C VAL A 81 3.03 9.03 -17.96
N THR A 82 4.07 8.18 -18.01
CA THR A 82 3.89 6.74 -17.91
C THR A 82 3.26 6.37 -16.58
N HIS A 83 2.11 5.70 -16.62
CA HIS A 83 1.40 5.29 -15.42
C HIS A 83 2.24 4.29 -14.61
N PHE A 84 2.22 4.40 -13.28
CA PHE A 84 3.06 3.55 -12.40
C PHE A 84 2.87 2.05 -12.62
N ARG A 85 1.66 1.62 -12.99
CA ARG A 85 1.37 0.20 -13.29
C ARG A 85 2.08 -0.30 -14.53
N ASP A 86 2.34 0.58 -15.49
CA ASP A 86 2.97 0.22 -16.76
C ASP A 86 4.50 0.28 -16.66
N SER A 87 5.03 1.03 -15.70
CA SER A 87 6.47 1.15 -15.43
C SER A 87 6.96 0.28 -14.26
N PHE A 88 6.06 -0.41 -13.57
CA PHE A 88 6.43 -1.27 -12.44
C PHE A 88 6.96 -2.62 -12.93
N GLU A 89 8.17 -2.96 -12.49
CA GLU A 89 8.80 -4.25 -12.72
C GLU A 89 9.09 -4.91 -11.38
N TYR A 90 8.60 -6.13 -11.18
CA TYR A 90 8.86 -6.93 -9.99
C TYR A 90 9.89 -8.01 -10.29
N ASN A 91 10.93 -8.07 -9.46
CA ASN A 91 11.96 -9.10 -9.53
C ASN A 91 11.86 -10.02 -8.31
N GLU A 92 11.39 -11.24 -8.52
CA GLU A 92 11.26 -12.26 -7.46
C GLU A 92 12.61 -12.69 -6.88
N ASP A 93 13.70 -12.57 -7.63
CA ASP A 93 15.05 -12.99 -7.24
C ASP A 93 15.82 -11.91 -6.45
N GLU A 94 15.22 -10.74 -6.22
CA GLU A 94 15.87 -9.66 -5.47
C GLU A 94 15.78 -9.88 -3.96
N ASP A 95 16.92 -9.89 -3.27
CA ASP A 95 16.99 -9.94 -1.80
C ASP A 95 16.36 -8.69 -1.19
N LEU A 96 15.07 -8.78 -0.87
CA LEU A 96 14.28 -7.66 -0.38
C LEU A 96 14.25 -7.58 1.16
N ASP A 97 14.74 -6.48 1.71
CA ASP A 97 14.49 -6.12 3.11
C ASP A 97 13.08 -5.53 3.26
N ILE A 98 12.09 -6.41 3.49
CA ILE A 98 10.68 -6.00 3.61
C ILE A 98 10.43 -5.04 4.77
N GLN A 99 11.19 -5.18 5.86
CA GLN A 99 11.11 -4.29 7.02
C GLN A 99 11.55 -2.87 6.66
N LYS A 100 12.57 -2.74 5.81
CA LYS A 100 13.00 -1.45 5.27
C LYS A 100 11.96 -0.84 4.34
N VAL A 101 11.29 -1.64 3.51
CA VAL A 101 10.19 -1.17 2.65
C VAL A 101 9.04 -0.60 3.51
N LEU A 102 8.57 -1.33 4.52
CA LEU A 102 7.49 -0.87 5.40
C LEU A 102 7.85 0.40 6.17
N ARG A 103 9.08 0.50 6.70
CA ARG A 103 9.56 1.73 7.36
C ARG A 103 9.61 2.92 6.40
N LYS A 104 10.00 2.68 5.15
CA LYS A 104 10.03 3.70 4.10
C LYS A 104 8.61 4.16 3.75
N LEU A 105 7.67 3.24 3.59
CA LEU A 105 6.26 3.55 3.35
C LEU A 105 5.68 4.41 4.48
N ALA A 106 5.82 3.99 5.74
CA ALA A 106 5.37 4.77 6.90
C ALA A 106 5.93 6.19 6.89
N LYS A 107 7.26 6.33 6.65
CA LYS A 107 7.91 7.64 6.54
C LYS A 107 7.37 8.48 5.38
N HIS A 108 7.10 7.87 4.23
CA HIS A 108 6.52 8.58 3.09
C HIS A 108 5.10 9.07 3.38
N ARG A 109 4.29 8.34 4.14
CA ARG A 109 2.95 8.78 4.57
C ARG A 109 3.02 9.94 5.55
N ALA A 110 3.92 9.89 6.53
CA ALA A 110 4.18 11.04 7.40
C ALA A 110 4.59 12.28 6.57
N GLY A 111 5.45 12.10 5.56
CA GLY A 111 5.84 13.17 4.63
C GLY A 111 4.65 13.71 3.83
N LEU A 112 3.82 12.82 3.28
CA LEU A 112 2.64 13.17 2.50
C LEU A 112 1.58 13.90 3.34
N ALA A 113 1.33 13.47 4.57
CA ALA A 113 0.41 14.15 5.49
C ALA A 113 0.85 15.60 5.72
N ASN A 114 2.15 15.81 5.96
CA ASN A 114 2.72 17.15 6.06
C ASN A 114 2.60 17.93 4.73
N THR A 115 2.83 17.29 3.58
CA THR A 115 2.62 17.94 2.28
C THR A 115 1.17 18.39 2.13
N ILE A 116 0.20 17.54 2.48
CA ILE A 116 -1.22 17.86 2.36
C ILE A 116 -1.59 19.07 3.23
N ASP A 117 -1.12 19.10 4.47
CA ASP A 117 -1.38 20.17 5.44
C ASP A 117 -0.78 21.53 5.00
N ASN A 118 0.29 21.51 4.21
CA ASN A 118 0.97 22.73 3.77
C ASN A 118 0.51 23.27 2.41
N ILE A 119 -0.25 22.50 1.61
CA ILE A 119 -0.79 22.98 0.34
C ILE A 119 -1.95 23.95 0.62
N PRO A 120 -1.93 25.19 0.10
CA PRO A 120 -3.03 26.13 0.25
C PRO A 120 -4.36 25.56 -0.24
N LEU A 121 -5.46 25.85 0.48
CA LEU A 121 -6.79 25.29 0.17
C LEU A 121 -7.21 25.49 -1.29
N ILE A 122 -6.86 26.63 -1.89
CA ILE A 122 -7.20 26.97 -3.28
C ILE A 122 -6.49 26.07 -4.31
N ASP A 123 -5.28 25.61 -4.01
CA ASP A 123 -4.47 24.82 -4.94
C ASP A 123 -4.97 23.36 -5.06
N TRP A 124 -5.84 22.93 -4.14
CA TRP A 124 -6.49 21.62 -4.21
C TRP A 124 -7.53 21.51 -5.32
N GLU A 125 -8.00 22.66 -5.82
CA GLU A 125 -8.90 22.76 -6.98
C GLU A 125 -8.15 22.82 -8.31
N THR A 126 -6.81 22.83 -8.29
CA THR A 126 -5.99 22.78 -9.51
C THR A 126 -6.37 21.59 -10.37
N VAL A 127 -6.57 21.86 -11.66
CA VAL A 127 -7.00 20.87 -12.66
C VAL A 127 -5.82 20.07 -13.16
N VAL A 128 -5.98 18.76 -13.09
CA VAL A 128 -5.13 17.73 -13.68
C VAL A 128 -5.94 17.03 -14.78
N TYR A 129 -5.38 16.89 -15.97
CA TYR A 129 -6.06 16.27 -17.10
C TYR A 129 -5.75 14.77 -17.19
N ARG A 130 -6.77 13.97 -17.47
CA ARG A 130 -6.66 12.53 -17.78
C ARG A 130 -7.61 12.17 -18.91
N ASN A 131 -7.10 11.67 -20.03
CA ASN A 131 -7.90 11.35 -21.22
C ASN A 131 -8.81 12.52 -21.64
N ASN A 132 -8.29 13.74 -21.65
CA ASN A 132 -9.03 15.00 -21.86
C ASN A 132 -10.19 15.26 -20.88
N GLN A 133 -10.21 14.60 -19.72
CA GLN A 133 -11.15 14.88 -18.62
C GLN A 133 -10.44 15.63 -17.50
N GLU A 134 -11.13 16.61 -16.93
CA GLU A 134 -10.66 17.37 -15.78
C GLU A 134 -10.84 16.57 -14.49
N VAL A 135 -9.77 16.43 -13.73
CA VAL A 135 -9.75 15.86 -12.37
C VAL A 135 -9.03 16.86 -11.47
N THR A 136 -9.57 17.18 -10.31
CA THR A 136 -8.88 18.08 -9.37
C THR A 136 -7.71 17.37 -8.69
N LEU A 137 -6.70 18.13 -8.25
CA LEU A 137 -5.60 17.62 -7.43
C LEU A 137 -6.14 16.86 -6.21
N PHE A 138 -7.19 17.37 -5.56
CA PHE A 138 -7.87 16.67 -4.47
C PHE A 138 -8.35 15.26 -4.86
N ASN A 139 -9.05 15.14 -5.99
CA ASN A 139 -9.54 13.84 -6.45
C ASN A 139 -8.39 12.91 -6.86
N PHE A 140 -7.33 13.45 -7.46
CA PHE A 140 -6.13 12.69 -7.80
C PHE A 140 -5.44 12.09 -6.56
N VAL A 141 -5.23 12.88 -5.51
CA VAL A 141 -4.65 12.39 -4.23
C VAL A 141 -5.59 11.42 -3.52
N ARG A 142 -6.89 11.65 -3.59
CA ARG A 142 -7.89 10.71 -3.04
C ARG A 142 -7.90 9.37 -3.75
N GLU A 143 -7.69 9.34 -5.07
CA GLU A 143 -7.53 8.10 -5.84
C GLU A 143 -6.27 7.32 -5.42
N MET A 144 -5.15 8.02 -5.21
CA MET A 144 -3.93 7.42 -4.67
C MET A 144 -4.20 6.74 -3.31
N ILE A 145 -4.79 7.47 -2.35
CA ILE A 145 -5.10 6.95 -1.01
C ILE A 145 -6.00 5.72 -1.11
N ARG A 146 -7.02 5.74 -1.98
CA ARG A 146 -7.90 4.59 -2.21
C ARG A 146 -7.15 3.38 -2.74
N PHE A 147 -6.28 3.57 -3.75
CA PHE A 147 -5.45 2.51 -4.30
C PHE A 147 -4.60 1.85 -3.20
N GLU A 148 -3.96 2.66 -2.37
CA GLU A 148 -3.12 2.14 -1.30
C GLU A 148 -3.93 1.43 -0.23
N ARG A 149 -5.04 2.02 0.23
CA ARG A 149 -5.91 1.41 1.24
C ARG A 149 -6.42 0.06 0.79
N THR A 150 -6.86 -0.07 -0.47
CA THR A 150 -7.25 -1.36 -1.04
C THR A 150 -6.10 -2.34 -1.02
N THR A 151 -4.91 -1.93 -1.45
CA THR A 151 -3.74 -2.80 -1.50
C THR A 151 -3.28 -3.26 -0.11
N LEU A 152 -3.30 -2.37 0.89
CA LEU A 152 -2.97 -2.73 2.28
C LEU A 152 -4.00 -3.66 2.91
N ASN A 153 -5.29 -3.48 2.60
CA ASN A 153 -6.33 -4.41 3.02
C ASN A 153 -6.11 -5.81 2.41
N ASP A 154 -5.77 -5.88 1.12
CA ASP A 154 -5.47 -7.15 0.44
C ASP A 154 -4.26 -7.85 1.10
N ILE A 155 -3.23 -7.10 1.48
CA ILE A 155 -2.09 -7.60 2.24
C ILE A 155 -2.53 -8.14 3.62
N ALA A 156 -3.33 -7.37 4.37
CA ALA A 156 -3.79 -7.77 5.70
C ALA A 156 -4.60 -9.07 5.65
N ASP A 157 -5.48 -9.21 4.66
CA ASP A 157 -6.26 -10.42 4.42
C ASP A 157 -5.35 -11.61 4.09
N GLN A 158 -4.33 -11.41 3.24
CA GLN A 158 -3.36 -12.45 2.90
C GLN A 158 -2.53 -12.89 4.13
N ILE A 159 -2.09 -11.96 4.97
CA ILE A 159 -1.41 -12.27 6.24
C ILE A 159 -2.32 -13.10 7.14
N MET A 160 -3.60 -12.75 7.25
CA MET A 160 -4.56 -13.51 8.06
C MET A 160 -4.73 -14.94 7.55
N VAL A 161 -4.86 -15.14 6.23
CA VAL A 161 -4.97 -16.46 5.60
C VAL A 161 -3.71 -17.29 5.86
N LEU A 162 -2.53 -16.72 5.62
CA LEU A 162 -1.25 -17.41 5.81
C LEU A 162 -1.04 -17.83 7.27
N LYS A 163 -1.41 -16.98 8.23
CA LYS A 163 -1.34 -17.32 9.67
C LYS A 163 -2.28 -18.46 10.05
N LYS A 164 -3.51 -18.46 9.56
CA LYS A 164 -4.48 -19.56 9.78
C LYS A 164 -3.97 -20.87 9.21
N ASP A 165 -3.41 -20.85 8.00
CA ASP A 165 -2.84 -22.04 7.36
C ASP A 165 -1.65 -22.62 8.13
N GLN A 166 -0.75 -21.76 8.62
CA GLN A 166 0.36 -22.19 9.47
C GLN A 166 -0.13 -22.82 10.78
N GLN A 167 -1.14 -22.22 11.41
CA GLN A 167 -1.72 -22.76 12.65
C GLN A 167 -2.34 -24.13 12.41
N HIS A 168 -3.16 -24.29 11.37
CA HIS A 168 -3.75 -25.59 11.03
C HIS A 168 -2.70 -26.66 10.72
N LYS A 169 -1.63 -26.31 9.99
CA LYS A 169 -0.51 -27.24 9.73
C LYS A 169 0.17 -27.70 11.02
N ARG A 170 0.43 -26.78 11.96
CA ARG A 170 0.99 -27.11 13.28
C ARG A 170 0.08 -28.02 14.09
N GLU A 171 -1.23 -27.77 14.09
CA GLU A 171 -2.20 -28.62 14.79
C GLU A 171 -2.26 -30.05 14.22
N ILE A 172 -2.20 -30.19 12.88
CA ILE A 172 -2.16 -31.50 12.22
C ILE A 172 -0.86 -32.24 12.54
N GLN A 173 0.28 -31.54 12.47
CA GLN A 173 1.61 -32.06 12.82
C GLN A 173 1.62 -32.60 14.27
N ASN A 174 1.19 -31.78 15.24
CA ASN A 174 1.15 -32.17 16.64
C ASN A 174 0.25 -33.39 16.89
N ARG A 175 -0.90 -33.47 16.20
CA ARG A 175 -1.80 -34.64 16.29
C ARG A 175 -1.17 -35.90 15.70
N ARG A 176 -0.36 -35.79 14.65
CA ARG A 176 0.37 -36.93 14.05
C ARG A 176 1.46 -37.42 15.01
N GLU A 177 2.28 -36.52 15.54
CA GLU A 177 3.36 -36.84 16.49
C GLU A 177 2.81 -37.48 17.79
N GLN A 178 1.67 -37.00 18.30
CA GLN A 178 1.00 -37.62 19.45
C GLN A 178 0.51 -39.05 19.17
N ARG A 179 0.05 -39.32 17.95
CA ARG A 179 -0.38 -40.67 17.55
C ARG A 179 0.81 -41.62 17.34
N GLU A 180 1.90 -41.13 16.77
CA GLU A 180 3.13 -41.90 16.60
C GLU A 180 3.76 -42.27 17.96
N ASN A 181 3.81 -41.32 18.91
CA ASN A 181 4.31 -41.58 20.27
C ASN A 181 3.41 -42.54 21.08
N GLN A 182 2.12 -42.66 20.75
CA GLN A 182 1.23 -43.65 21.36
C GLN A 182 1.39 -45.07 20.79
N HIS A 183 2.01 -45.23 19.62
CA HIS A 183 2.27 -46.54 18.99
C HIS A 183 3.68 -47.09 19.27
N HIS A 184 4.44 -46.49 20.20
CA HIS A 184 5.66 -47.07 20.78
C HIS A 184 5.52 -47.34 22.29
N PRO A 185 4.71 -48.32 22.72
CA PRO A 185 4.92 -48.95 24.02
C PRO A 185 6.08 -49.96 23.90
N GLN A 186 7.18 -49.63 24.58
CA GLN A 186 8.23 -50.49 25.14
C GLN A 186 8.35 -51.93 24.60
N ASN A 187 9.41 -52.22 23.85
CA ASN A 187 10.12 -53.50 23.98
C ASN A 187 11.33 -53.26 24.90
N SER A 188 11.22 -53.66 26.17
CA SER A 188 12.33 -53.83 27.12
C SER A 188 12.09 -55.08 27.93
#